data_AF-A0A955QDB6-F1
#
_entry.id   AF-A0A955QDB6-F1
#
_cell.length_a   1.000
_cell.length_b   1.000
_cell.length_c   1.000
_cell.angle_alpha   90.00
_cell.angle_beta   90.00
_cell.angle_gamma   90.00
#
_symmetry.space_group_name_H-M   'P 1'
#
loop_
_entity.id
_entity.type
_entity.pdbx_description
1 polymer ?
#
loop_
_entity_poly.entity_id
_entity_poly.type
_entity_poly.pdbx_seq_one_letter_code
_entity_poly.pdbx_strand_id
1 'polypeptide(L)'
;MTDAPSIVLFQTDLRLADNPAVTAAVRRGSPLLCVYVWNPHATGYDRPGAASRWWLHHSLQSLATTLRQAGNALILRRGTSEEVLRDILKTYQAPHVFWNRTCEPGAVTN
;
A
#
# COMPACT_ATOMS: atom_id res chain seq x y z
N MET A 1 16.87 -6.30 19.70
CA MET A 1 16.11 -7.15 18.76
C MET A 1 15.15 -6.23 18.03
N THR A 2 15.34 -6.03 16.73
CA THR A 2 14.42 -5.20 15.94
C THR A 2 13.13 -5.99 15.76
N ASP A 3 12.00 -5.44 16.20
CA ASP A 3 10.71 -6.10 16.04
C ASP A 3 10.40 -6.31 14.55
N ALA A 4 9.71 -7.40 14.22
CA ALA A 4 9.41 -7.72 12.85
C ALA A 4 8.47 -6.66 12.26
N PRO A 5 8.77 -6.11 11.07
CA PRO A 5 8.04 -4.96 10.56
C PRO A 5 6.58 -5.29 10.24
N SER A 6 5.72 -4.27 10.30
CA SER A 6 4.35 -4.33 9.77
C SER A 6 4.30 -3.76 8.36
N ILE A 7 3.63 -4.44 7.45
CA ILE A 7 3.42 -3.94 6.08
C ILE A 7 2.16 -3.08 6.07
N VAL A 8 2.25 -1.88 5.48
CA VAL A 8 1.08 -1.06 5.12
C VAL A 8 0.99 -1.05 3.60
N LEU A 9 -0.01 -1.72 3.05
CA LEU A 9 -0.27 -1.76 1.61
C LEU A 9 -1.22 -0.62 1.22
N PHE A 10 -0.71 0.31 0.43
CA PHE A 10 -1.47 1.39 -0.19
C PHE A 10 -2.04 0.92 -1.54
N GLN A 11 -3.33 1.20 -1.78
CA GLN A 11 -4.03 0.85 -3.01
C GLN A 11 -4.69 2.11 -3.61
N THR A 12 -5.94 2.40 -3.24
CA THR A 12 -6.70 3.57 -3.70
C THR A 12 -6.51 4.77 -2.77
N ASP A 13 -6.44 4.53 -1.46
CA ASP A 13 -6.27 5.58 -0.46
C ASP A 13 -4.78 5.92 -0.24
N LEU A 14 -4.26 6.86 -1.03
CA LEU A 14 -2.84 7.25 -1.07
C LEU A 14 -2.52 8.41 -0.12
N ARG A 15 -3.05 8.38 1.10
CA ARG A 15 -2.79 9.40 2.14
C ARG A 15 -2.25 8.77 3.42
N LEU A 16 -1.46 9.55 4.16
CA LEU A 16 -0.96 9.16 5.48
C LEU A 16 -1.93 9.58 6.60
N ALA A 17 -2.44 10.81 6.53
CA ALA A 17 -3.40 11.35 7.50
C ALA A 17 -4.76 10.67 7.37
N ASP A 18 -5.43 10.43 8.51
CA ASP A 18 -6.75 9.79 8.58
C ASP A 18 -6.86 8.45 7.84
N ASN A 19 -5.75 7.71 7.75
CA ASN A 19 -5.72 6.39 7.13
C ASN A 19 -5.81 5.29 8.21
N PRO A 20 -6.95 4.55 8.32
CA PRO A 20 -7.16 3.57 9.37
C PRO A 20 -6.13 2.43 9.36
N ALA A 21 -5.67 1.99 8.18
CA ALA A 21 -4.62 0.98 8.06
C ALA A 21 -3.28 1.48 8.61
N VAL A 22 -2.91 2.73 8.32
CA VAL A 22 -1.71 3.37 8.90
C VAL A 22 -1.86 3.47 10.41
N THR A 23 -3.00 3.97 10.92
CA THR A 23 -3.22 4.11 12.36
C THR A 23 -3.14 2.76 13.07
N ALA A 24 -3.71 1.70 12.49
CA ALA A 24 -3.64 0.36 13.04
C ALA A 24 -2.20 -0.18 13.07
N ALA A 25 -1.42 0.04 12.02
CA ALA A 25 -0.03 -0.37 11.96
C ALA A 25 0.85 0.39 12.96
N VAL A 26 0.66 1.71 13.09
CA VAL A 26 1.39 2.56 14.06
C VAL A 26 1.08 2.15 15.50
N ARG A 27 -0.18 1.86 15.84
CA ARG A 27 -0.56 1.41 17.19
C ARG A 27 0.13 0.12 17.62
N ARG A 28 0.59 -0.70 16.67
CA ARG A 28 1.34 -1.92 16.96
C ARG A 28 2.78 -1.64 17.41
N GLY A 29 3.32 -0.46 17.13
CA GLY A 29 4.64 -0.03 17.63
C GLY A 29 5.85 -0.71 16.96
N SER A 30 5.63 -1.48 15.89
CA SER A 30 6.70 -2.12 15.10
C SER A 30 7.12 -1.23 13.91
N PRO A 31 8.34 -1.38 13.38
CA PRO A 31 8.76 -0.67 12.17
C PRO A 31 7.78 -0.88 11.00
N LEU A 32 7.59 0.13 10.16
CA LEU A 32 6.64 0.05 9.05
C LEU A 32 7.33 -0.14 7.69
N LEU A 33 6.76 -1.03 6.88
CA LEU A 33 7.05 -1.16 5.46
C LEU A 33 5.86 -0.62 4.67
N CYS A 34 5.96 0.63 4.22
CA CYS A 34 4.95 1.29 3.39
C CYS A 34 5.12 0.86 1.93
N VAL A 35 4.15 0.13 1.40
CA VAL A 35 4.25 -0.52 0.08
C VAL A 35 3.11 -0.09 -0.82
N TYR A 36 3.41 0.21 -2.09
CA TYR A 36 2.43 0.34 -3.15
C TYR A 36 2.80 -0.62 -4.29
N VAL A 37 1.80 -1.36 -4.80
CA VAL A 37 1.97 -2.33 -5.87
C VAL A 37 1.22 -1.88 -7.12
N TRP A 38 1.98 -1.61 -8.18
CA TRP A 38 1.43 -1.35 -9.49
C TRP A 38 1.23 -2.65 -10.26
N ASN A 39 -0.01 -2.99 -10.60
CA ASN A 39 -0.30 -4.11 -11.49
C ASN A 39 -0.46 -3.64 -12.94
N PRO A 40 0.56 -3.83 -13.82
CA PRO A 40 0.44 -3.42 -15.23
C PRO A 40 -0.54 -4.29 -16.03
N HIS A 41 -0.90 -5.47 -15.51
CA HIS A 41 -1.82 -6.42 -16.13
C HIS A 41 -3.27 -6.26 -15.63
N ALA A 42 -3.56 -5.25 -14.80
CA ALA A 42 -4.91 -4.95 -14.41
C ALA A 42 -5.80 -4.73 -15.66
N THR A 43 -6.99 -5.31 -15.66
CA THR A 43 -7.94 -5.27 -16.78
C THR A 43 -9.25 -4.60 -16.35
N GLY A 44 -10.06 -4.17 -17.32
CA GLY A 44 -11.36 -3.56 -17.04
C GLY A 44 -11.25 -2.26 -16.22
N TYR A 45 -12.09 -2.14 -15.19
CA TYR A 45 -12.15 -0.96 -14.30
C TYR A 45 -10.86 -0.73 -13.51
N ASP A 46 -10.04 -1.79 -13.30
CA ASP A 46 -8.78 -1.70 -12.56
C ASP A 46 -7.63 -1.13 -13.40
N ARG A 47 -7.84 -0.89 -14.70
CA ARG A 47 -6.81 -0.30 -15.58
C ARG A 47 -6.99 1.21 -15.72
N PRO A 48 -6.21 2.05 -15.02
CA PRO A 48 -6.34 3.50 -15.11
C PRO A 48 -5.92 4.01 -16.50
N GLY A 49 -6.72 4.94 -17.05
CA GLY A 49 -6.41 5.68 -18.27
C GLY A 49 -5.19 6.61 -18.14
N ALA A 50 -4.80 7.29 -19.22
CA ALA A 50 -3.61 8.16 -19.23
C ALA A 50 -3.68 9.29 -18.20
N ALA A 51 -4.83 9.98 -18.12
CA ALA A 51 -5.06 11.02 -17.11
C ALA A 51 -5.01 10.45 -15.68
N SER A 52 -5.66 9.30 -15.45
CA SER A 52 -5.64 8.62 -14.15
C SER A 52 -4.22 8.22 -13.71
N ARG A 53 -3.36 7.78 -14.65
CA ARG A 53 -1.95 7.50 -14.36
C ARG A 53 -1.13 8.75 -14.04
N TRP A 54 -1.43 9.87 -14.70
CA TRP A 54 -0.80 11.15 -14.38
C TRP A 54 -1.15 11.58 -12.95
N TRP A 55 -2.44 11.53 -12.59
CA TRP A 55 -2.88 11.80 -11.22
C TRP A 55 -2.27 10.84 -10.20
N LEU A 56 -2.25 9.55 -10.51
CA LEU A 56 -1.61 8.54 -9.65
C LEU A 56 -0.14 8.87 -9.38
N HIS A 57 0.61 9.28 -10.41
CA HIS A 57 2.01 9.67 -10.23
C HIS A 57 2.16 10.79 -9.20
N HIS A 58 1.36 11.86 -9.34
CA HIS A 58 1.37 12.99 -8.39
C HIS A 58 0.96 12.56 -6.98
N SER A 59 -0.06 11.70 -6.85
CA SER A 59 -0.49 11.16 -5.56
C SER A 59 0.60 10.33 -4.89
N LEU A 60 1.28 9.47 -5.63
CA LEU A 60 2.40 8.66 -5.11
C LEU A 60 3.59 9.54 -4.72
N GLN A 61 3.89 10.60 -5.48
CA GLN A 61 4.94 11.57 -5.12
C GLN A 61 4.59 12.31 -3.82
N SER A 62 3.35 12.78 -3.68
CA SER A 62 2.88 13.44 -2.46
C SER A 62 2.95 12.51 -1.23
N LEU A 63 2.50 11.25 -1.39
CA LEU A 63 2.59 10.24 -0.34
C LEU A 63 4.04 9.94 0.05
N ALA A 64 4.93 9.76 -0.94
CA ALA A 64 6.33 9.49 -0.69
C ALA A 64 7.02 10.63 0.08
N THR A 65 6.72 11.89 -0.28
CA THR A 65 7.22 13.07 0.45
C THR A 65 6.72 13.09 1.89
N THR A 66 5.42 12.86 2.10
CA THR A 66 4.80 12.83 3.43
C THR A 66 5.40 11.71 4.29
N LEU A 67 5.62 10.52 3.73
CA LEU A 67 6.27 9.40 4.43
C LEU A 67 7.71 9.74 4.82
N ARG A 68 8.48 10.38 3.94
CA ARG A 68 9.86 10.81 4.23
C ARG A 68 9.93 11.81 5.37
N GLN A 69 9.01 12.77 5.41
CA GLN A 69 8.90 13.72 6.52
C GLN A 69 8.59 13.01 7.85
N ALA A 70 7.86 11.90 7.81
CA ALA A 70 7.59 11.02 8.94
C ALA A 70 8.68 9.95 9.18
N GLY A 71 9.87 10.07 8.56
CA GLY A 71 10.99 9.14 8.75
C GLY A 71 10.83 7.75 8.10
N ASN A 72 9.88 7.61 7.17
CA ASN A 72 9.59 6.37 6.45
C ASN A 72 9.86 6.51 4.94
N ALA A 73 9.80 5.39 4.20
CA ALA A 73 9.96 5.38 2.76
C ALA A 73 8.82 4.61 2.07
N LEU A 74 8.37 5.12 0.92
CA LEU A 74 7.42 4.41 0.07
C LEU A 74 8.16 3.42 -0.83
N ILE A 75 7.84 2.14 -0.70
CA ILE A 75 8.35 1.06 -1.54
C ILE A 75 7.39 0.85 -2.70
N LEU A 76 7.86 1.12 -3.92
CA LEU A 76 7.12 0.84 -5.14
C LEU A 76 7.52 -0.55 -5.67
N ARG A 77 6.51 -1.36 -5.97
CA ARG A 77 6.67 -2.69 -6.60
C ARG A 77 5.76 -2.81 -7.81
N ARG A 78 6.10 -3.73 -8.70
CA ARG A 78 5.28 -4.09 -9.87
C ARG A 78 4.94 -5.57 -9.80
N GLY A 79 3.70 -5.92 -10.14
CA GLY A 79 3.19 -7.30 -10.10
C GLY A 79 1.79 -7.35 -9.48
N THR A 80 1.33 -8.55 -9.13
CA THR A 80 0.10 -8.68 -8.33
C THR A 80 0.40 -8.37 -6.86
N SER A 81 -0.60 -7.85 -6.13
CA SER A 81 -0.44 -7.58 -4.70
C SER A 81 -0.11 -8.86 -3.92
N GLU A 82 -0.68 -10.02 -4.31
CA GLU A 82 -0.39 -11.30 -3.66
C GLU A 82 1.07 -11.73 -3.82
N GLU A 83 1.61 -11.72 -5.04
CA GLU A 83 2.99 -12.12 -5.30
C GLU A 83 3.98 -11.24 -4.52
N VAL A 84 3.76 -9.92 -4.57
CA VAL A 84 4.64 -8.97 -3.88
C VAL A 84 4.53 -9.11 -2.37
N LEU A 85 3.32 -9.27 -1.82
CA LEU A 85 3.18 -9.50 -0.38
C LEU A 85 3.84 -10.81 0.03
N ARG A 86 3.66 -11.89 -0.72
CA ARG A 86 4.29 -13.20 -0.44
C ARG A 86 5.81 -13.10 -0.43
N ASP A 87 6.39 -12.33 -1.35
CA ASP A 87 7.83 -12.04 -1.39
C ASP A 87 8.28 -11.26 -0.15
N ILE A 88 7.63 -10.14 0.16
CA ILE A 88 7.99 -9.29 1.31
C ILE A 88 7.82 -10.05 2.64
N LEU A 89 6.75 -10.83 2.80
CA LEU A 89 6.52 -11.66 3.99
C LEU A 89 7.66 -12.66 4.21
N LYS A 90 8.18 -13.27 3.14
CA LYS A 90 9.32 -14.20 3.21
C LYS A 90 10.64 -13.47 3.51
N THR A 91 10.90 -12.34 2.86
CA THR A 91 12.16 -11.61 3.00
C THR A 91 12.31 -10.92 4.35
N TYR A 92 11.25 -10.29 4.84
CA TYR A 92 11.30 -9.43 6.03
C TYR A 92 10.68 -10.07 7.27
N GLN A 93 10.15 -11.29 7.16
CA GLN A 93 9.44 -12.00 8.24
C GLN A 93 8.34 -11.14 8.88
N ALA A 94 7.73 -10.26 8.07
CA ALA A 94 6.75 -9.28 8.51
C ALA A 94 5.41 -9.98 8.83
N PRO A 95 4.98 -10.16 10.09
CA PRO A 95 3.86 -11.06 10.37
C PRO A 95 2.49 -10.41 10.13
N HIS A 96 2.45 -9.11 9.84
CA HIS A 96 1.22 -8.33 9.79
C HIS A 96 1.16 -7.44 8.56
N VAL A 97 0.01 -7.48 7.88
CA VAL A 97 -0.30 -6.66 6.72
C VAL A 97 -1.56 -5.86 7.01
N PHE A 98 -1.47 -4.54 6.82
CA PHE A 98 -2.57 -3.61 6.99
C PHE A 98 -2.90 -2.96 5.64
N TRP A 99 -4.18 -2.98 5.27
CA TRP A 99 -4.69 -2.29 4.09
C TRP A 99 -6.12 -1.83 4.35
N ASN A 100 -6.55 -0.77 3.65
CA ASN A 100 -7.94 -0.33 3.70
C ASN A 100 -8.78 -1.23 2.78
N ARG A 101 -9.96 -1.66 3.24
CA ARG A 101 -10.91 -2.32 2.35
C ARG A 101 -11.50 -1.28 1.40
N THR A 102 -11.39 -1.53 0.10
CA THR A 102 -12.13 -0.73 -0.88
C THR A 102 -13.59 -1.17 -0.82
N CYS A 103 -14.47 -0.30 -0.33
CA CYS A 103 -15.91 -0.48 -0.51
C CYS A 103 -16.26 -0.04 -1.94
N GLU A 104 -16.10 -0.94 -2.91
CA GLU A 104 -16.81 -0.80 -4.16
C GLU A 104 -18.23 -1.34 -3.97
N PRO A 105 -19.29 -0.52 -4.18
CA PRO A 105 -20.66 -1.02 -4.15
C PRO A 105 -20.87 -1.93 -5.37
N GLY A 106 -20.62 -3.23 -5.18
CA GLY A 106 -20.73 -4.24 -6.24
C GLY A 106 -20.02 -5.57 -5.95
N ALA A 107 -19.11 -5.63 -4.98
CA ALA A 107 -18.46 -6.88 -4.58
C ALA A 107 -19.36 -7.74 -3.66
N VAL A 108 -20.54 -8.12 -4.16
CA VAL A 108 -21.30 -9.26 -3.64
C VAL A 108 -20.97 -10.46 -4.52
N THR A 109 -20.01 -11.27 -4.08
CA THR A 109 -19.81 -12.60 -4.67
C THR A 109 -20.88 -13.52 -4.07
N ASN A 110 -21.81 -13.98 -4.91
CA ASN A 110 -22.75 -15.05 -4.61
C ASN A 110 -22.04 -16.42 -4.55
#